data_AF-A0A2X3HDM8-F1
#
_entry.id   AF-A0A2X3HDM8-F1
#
_cell.length_a   1.000
_cell.length_b   1.000
_cell.length_c   1.000
_cell.angle_alpha   90.00
_cell.angle_beta   90.00
_cell.angle_gamma   90.00
#
_symmetry.space_group_name_H-M   'P 1'
#
loop_
_entity.id
_entity.type
_entity.pdbx_description
1 polymer ?
#
loop_
_entity_poly.entity_id
_entity_poly.type
_entity_poly.pdbx_seq_one_letter_code
_entity_poly.pdbx_strand_id
1 'polypeptide(L)'
;MKLALNFPERYCSAASFSGALDIESYLKEVSGDAAREKMNTFGTVSDFLGSENDLFSLAKKVSNEAEERPRLYQACGTEDFYMRIIKISKRIL
;
A
#
# COMPACT_ATOMS: atom_id res chain seq x y z
N MET A 1 -3.92 6.10 0.85
CA MET A 1 -2.91 5.69 -0.16
C MET A 1 -3.56 5.10 -1.41
N LYS A 2 -4.28 3.96 -1.31
CA LYS A 2 -4.90 3.25 -2.46
C LYS A 2 -5.65 4.16 -3.43
N LEU A 3 -6.53 5.03 -2.91
CA LEU A 3 -7.34 5.95 -3.73
C LEU A 3 -6.48 6.88 -4.60
N ALA A 4 -5.53 7.61 -4.00
CA ALA A 4 -4.70 8.55 -4.73
C ALA A 4 -3.78 7.86 -5.75
N LEU A 5 -3.36 6.62 -5.48
CA LEU A 5 -2.53 5.86 -6.43
C LEU A 5 -3.34 5.23 -7.59
N ASN A 6 -4.61 4.90 -7.38
CA ASN A 6 -5.48 4.41 -8.47
C ASN A 6 -6.08 5.55 -9.29
N PHE A 7 -6.28 6.73 -8.68
CA PHE A 7 -6.92 7.88 -9.31
C PHE A 7 -6.07 9.16 -9.12
N PRO A 8 -4.82 9.18 -9.61
CA PRO A 8 -3.91 10.31 -9.39
C PRO A 8 -4.44 11.64 -9.94
N GLU A 9 -5.32 11.60 -10.94
CA GLU A 9 -5.98 12.77 -11.52
C GLU A 9 -7.01 13.43 -10.59
N ARG A 10 -7.47 12.70 -9.55
CA ARG A 10 -8.52 13.18 -8.62
C ARG A 10 -7.95 13.71 -7.31
N TYR A 11 -6.70 13.37 -7.00
CA TYR A 11 -6.09 13.65 -5.70
C TYR A 11 -4.74 14.31 -5.89
N CYS A 12 -4.60 15.57 -5.49
CA CYS A 12 -3.31 16.27 -5.52
C CYS A 12 -2.33 15.81 -4.42
N SER A 13 -2.84 15.14 -3.39
CA SER A 13 -2.02 14.60 -2.29
C SER A 13 -2.76 13.53 -1.49
N ALA A 14 -2.00 12.67 -0.83
CA ALA A 14 -2.52 11.72 0.15
C ALA A 14 -1.57 11.56 1.34
N ALA A 15 -2.14 11.31 2.51
CA ALA A 15 -1.41 10.99 3.72
C ALA A 15 -1.83 9.61 4.25
N SER A 16 -0.88 8.90 4.87
CA SER A 16 -1.14 7.65 5.60
C SER A 16 -0.52 7.75 7.00
N PHE A 17 -1.32 7.44 8.02
CA PHE A 17 -0.91 7.46 9.43
C PHE A 17 -1.04 6.05 9.99
N SER A 18 0.07 5.44 10.39
CA SER A 18 0.12 4.04 10.87
C SER A 18 -0.56 3.04 9.92
N GLY A 19 -0.31 3.18 8.62
CA GLY A 19 -0.98 2.36 7.59
C GLY A 19 -0.35 0.98 7.41
N ALA A 20 -1.21 -0.02 7.19
CA ALA A 20 -0.83 -1.36 6.71
C ALA A 20 -0.51 -1.31 5.20
N LEU A 21 0.71 -0.91 4.83
CA LEU A 21 1.05 -0.61 3.44
C LEU A 21 1.64 -1.79 2.65
N ASP A 22 2.24 -2.76 3.33
CA ASP A 22 2.76 -3.99 2.72
C ASP A 22 1.78 -5.15 2.94
N ILE A 23 0.77 -5.20 2.09
CA ILE A 23 -0.21 -6.29 2.14
C ILE A 23 0.38 -7.59 1.59
N GLU A 24 1.39 -7.55 0.72
CA GLU A 24 2.04 -8.77 0.24
C GLU A 24 2.68 -9.55 1.40
N SER A 25 3.47 -8.88 2.24
CA SER A 25 4.01 -9.49 3.46
C SER A 25 2.90 -9.98 4.39
N TYR A 26 1.84 -9.19 4.57
CA TYR A 26 0.68 -9.60 5.37
C TYR A 26 0.02 -10.88 4.85
N LEU A 27 -0.08 -11.08 3.52
CA LEU A 27 -0.66 -12.29 2.94
C LEU A 27 0.23 -13.53 3.10
N LYS A 28 1.56 -13.36 3.08
CA LYS A 28 2.52 -14.48 3.19
C LYS A 28 2.66 -15.05 4.60
N GLU A 29 2.32 -14.29 5.63
CA GLU A 29 2.59 -14.67 7.03
C GLU A 29 1.58 -15.66 7.66
N VAL A 30 0.55 -16.15 6.95
CA VAL A 30 -0.66 -16.64 7.65
C VAL A 30 -0.98 -18.13 7.57
N SER A 31 -1.25 -18.64 8.77
CA SER A 31 -2.05 -19.82 9.10
C SER A 31 -3.24 -19.41 10.00
N GLY A 32 -4.30 -20.23 10.07
CA GLY A 32 -5.43 -20.03 11.01
C GLY A 32 -6.60 -19.16 10.48
N ASP A 33 -7.44 -18.67 11.39
CA ASP A 33 -8.74 -18.04 11.09
C ASP A 33 -8.65 -16.79 10.19
N ALA A 34 -7.53 -16.06 10.26
CA ALA A 34 -7.28 -14.89 9.43
C ALA A 34 -7.05 -15.23 7.94
N ALA A 35 -6.74 -16.48 7.60
CA ALA A 35 -6.50 -16.90 6.21
C ALA A 35 -7.75 -16.71 5.33
N ARG A 36 -8.94 -17.02 5.88
CA ARG A 36 -10.19 -16.90 5.13
C ARG A 36 -10.56 -15.44 4.88
N GLU A 37 -10.37 -14.56 5.86
CA GLU A 37 -10.60 -13.12 5.70
C GLU A 37 -9.70 -12.54 4.61
N LYS A 38 -8.40 -12.88 4.64
CA LYS A 38 -7.43 -12.44 3.64
C LYS A 38 -7.81 -12.93 2.24
N MET A 39 -8.14 -14.22 2.11
CA MET A 39 -8.57 -14.80 0.83
C MET A 39 -9.83 -14.08 0.30
N ASN A 40 -10.83 -13.84 1.15
CA ASN A 40 -12.05 -13.15 0.74
C ASN A 40 -11.82 -11.68 0.35
N THR A 41 -10.79 -11.04 0.91
CA THR A 41 -10.51 -9.62 0.70
C THR A 41 -9.56 -9.37 -0.49
N PHE A 42 -8.51 -10.19 -0.62
CA PHE A 42 -7.41 -9.97 -1.56
C PHE A 42 -7.18 -11.12 -2.55
N GLY A 43 -7.88 -12.24 -2.39
CA GLY A 43 -7.63 -13.46 -3.16
C GLY A 43 -6.33 -14.14 -2.77
N THR A 44 -5.76 -14.88 -3.72
CA THR A 44 -4.42 -15.47 -3.56
C THR A 44 -3.33 -14.41 -3.68
N VAL A 45 -2.10 -14.73 -3.27
CA VAL A 45 -0.94 -13.84 -3.51
C VAL A 45 -0.79 -13.52 -5.00
N SER A 46 -1.10 -14.48 -5.88
CA SER A 46 -1.06 -14.26 -7.33
C SER A 46 -2.14 -13.28 -7.81
N ASP A 47 -3.31 -13.28 -7.19
CA ASP A 47 -4.38 -12.32 -7.50
C ASP A 47 -4.04 -10.92 -6.99
N PHE A 48 -3.31 -10.84 -5.87
CA PHE A 48 -2.91 -9.59 -5.24
C PHE A 48 -1.81 -8.84 -6.01
N LEU A 49 -0.77 -9.54 -6.47
CA LEU A 49 0.39 -8.91 -7.10
C LEU A 49 0.01 -8.12 -8.37
N GLY A 50 0.36 -6.84 -8.42
CA GLY A 50 0.01 -5.95 -9.52
C GLY A 50 -1.45 -5.51 -9.57
N SER A 51 -2.28 -5.93 -8.61
CA SER A 51 -3.69 -5.50 -8.51
C SER A 51 -3.82 -4.05 -8.05
N GLU A 52 -5.06 -3.54 -8.05
CA GLU A 52 -5.41 -2.25 -7.44
C GLU A 52 -5.17 -2.18 -5.91
N ASN A 53 -4.90 -3.30 -5.25
CA ASN A 53 -4.57 -3.38 -3.83
C ASN A 53 -3.06 -3.38 -3.55
N ASP A 54 -2.23 -3.62 -4.58
CA ASP A 54 -0.79 -3.64 -4.45
C ASP A 54 -0.23 -2.21 -4.56
N LEU A 55 -0.05 -1.58 -3.39
CA LEU A 55 0.42 -0.20 -3.29
C LEU A 55 1.83 -0.01 -3.87
N PHE A 56 2.69 -1.03 -3.86
CA PHE A 56 4.04 -0.92 -4.43
C PHE A 56 3.99 -0.92 -5.95
N SER A 57 3.21 -1.82 -6.54
CA SER A 57 2.97 -1.84 -7.99
C SER A 57 2.31 -0.55 -8.46
N LEU A 58 1.30 -0.06 -7.74
CA LEU A 58 0.64 1.20 -8.06
C LEU A 58 1.57 2.41 -7.93
N ALA A 59 2.38 2.48 -6.86
CA ALA A 59 3.35 3.56 -6.69
C ALA A 59 4.37 3.59 -7.84
N LYS A 60 4.86 2.42 -8.26
CA LYS A 60 5.76 2.29 -9.41
C LYS A 60 5.09 2.70 -10.72
N LYS A 61 3.83 2.32 -10.92
CA LYS A 61 3.03 2.73 -12.09
C LYS A 61 2.87 4.24 -12.12
N VAL A 62 2.40 4.85 -11.04
CA VAL A 62 2.20 6.31 -10.94
C VAL A 62 3.52 7.08 -11.12
N SER A 63 4.63 6.59 -10.54
CA SER A 63 5.93 7.26 -10.71
C SER A 63 6.44 7.25 -12.14
N ASN A 64 6.06 6.26 -12.95
CA ASN A 64 6.56 6.08 -14.30
C ASN A 64 5.62 6.65 -15.36
N GLU A 65 4.31 6.51 -15.16
CA GLU A 65 3.30 6.69 -16.21
C GLU A 65 2.34 7.85 -15.96
N ALA A 66 2.14 8.27 -14.72
CA ALA A 66 1.16 9.31 -14.42
C ALA A 66 1.71 10.71 -14.73
N GLU A 67 0.90 11.49 -15.47
CA GLU A 67 1.13 12.91 -15.75
C GLU A 67 1.03 13.72 -14.45
N GLU A 68 -0.06 13.52 -13.71
CA GLU A 68 -0.25 14.09 -12.38
C GLU A 68 0.20 13.09 -11.31
N ARG A 69 0.99 13.55 -10.33
CA ARG A 69 1.52 12.70 -9.25
C ARG A 69 1.07 13.25 -7.90
N PRO A 70 0.26 12.51 -7.13
CA PRO A 70 -0.15 12.95 -5.80
C PRO A 70 1.08 13.05 -4.91
N ARG A 71 1.23 14.17 -4.20
CA ARG A 71 2.24 14.27 -3.13
C ARG A 71 1.88 13.29 -2.03
N LEU A 72 2.83 12.43 -1.65
CA LEU A 72 2.57 11.41 -0.63
C LEU A 72 3.23 11.77 0.71
N TYR A 73 2.46 11.66 1.78
CA TYR A 73 2.95 11.74 3.14
C TYR A 73 2.68 10.45 3.89
N GLN A 74 3.66 10.03 4.70
CA GLN A 74 3.52 8.88 5.55
C GLN A 74 4.15 9.16 6.91
N ALA A 75 3.41 8.84 7.96
CA ALA A 75 3.89 8.88 9.33
C ALA A 75 3.45 7.61 10.08
N CYS A 76 4.27 7.18 11.03
CA CYS A 76 3.99 6.06 11.91
C CYS A 76 4.77 6.23 13.20
N GLY A 77 4.19 5.80 14.33
CA GLY A 77 4.90 5.76 15.60
C GLY A 77 6.03 4.75 15.57
N THR A 78 7.11 5.04 16.29
CA THR A 78 8.29 4.14 16.36
C THR A 78 8.00 2.83 17.08
N GLU A 79 6.96 2.81 17.92
CA GLU A 79 6.50 1.67 18.71
C GLU A 79 5.32 0.93 18.07
N ASP A 80 4.87 1.36 16.89
CA ASP A 80 3.76 0.73 16.17
C ASP A 80 4.21 -0.60 15.54
N PHE A 81 3.35 -1.61 15.57
CA PHE A 81 3.60 -2.91 14.94
C PHE A 81 3.76 -2.79 13.41
N TYR A 82 3.20 -1.76 12.79
CA TYR A 82 3.42 -1.45 11.38
C TYR A 82 4.76 -0.77 11.08
N MET A 83 5.51 -0.27 12.07
CA MET A 83 6.79 0.40 11.86
C MET A 83 7.78 -0.47 11.08
N ARG A 84 7.83 -1.77 11.38
CA ARG A 84 8.73 -2.73 10.73
C ARG A 84 8.38 -2.99 9.26
N ILE A 85 7.12 -2.76 8.90
CA ILE A 85 6.59 -2.89 7.54
C ILE A 85 6.82 -1.59 6.73
N ILE A 86 7.06 -0.48 7.43
CA ILE A 86 7.25 0.84 6.85
C ILE A 86 8.74 1.08 6.56
N LYS A 87 9.13 0.96 5.30
CA LYS A 87 10.40 1.53 4.82
C LYS A 87 10.26 3.04 4.77
N ILE A 88 10.83 3.74 5.76
CA ILE A 88 10.84 5.22 5.79
C ILE A 88 11.55 5.72 4.53
N SER A 89 10.77 6.17 3.55
CA SER A 89 11.27 7.06 2.51
C SER A 89 10.82 8.47 2.88
N LYS A 90 11.72 9.25 3.48
CA LYS A 90 11.51 10.69 3.64
C LYS A 90 11.36 11.27 2.22
N ARG A 91 10.14 11.70 1.88
CA ARG A 91 9.68 12.19 0.57
C ARG A 91 9.67 11.12 -0.53
N ILE A 92 8.48 10.60 -0.80
CA ILE A 92 8.14 10.11 -2.14
C ILE A 92 7.43 11.28 -2.80
N LEU A 93 8.21 12.01 -3.63
CA LEU A 93 7.88 13.12 -4.55
C LEU A 93 6.64 13.97 -4.22
#